data_AF-A0A1F7WBR0-F1
#
_entry.id   AF-A0A1F7WBR0-F1
#
_cell.length_a   1.000
_cell.length_b   1.000
_cell.length_c   1.000
_cell.angle_alpha   90.00
_cell.angle_beta   90.00
_cell.angle_gamma   90.00
#
_symmetry.space_group_name_H-M   'P 1'
#
loop_
_entity.id
_entity.type
_entity.pdbx_description
1 polymer ?
#
loop_
_entity_poly.entity_id
_entity_poly.type
_entity_poly.pdbx_seq_one_letter_code
_entity_poly.pdbx_strand_id
1 'polypeptide(L)'
;MDFSLSALNIPVFVVLIVYAIYILFYVLYSLFNLFHLMKYGVEGVQLFLIVIVFTGGTILLVAGSIFWLLSFDWTVAIPLNQILRAYNNDILPISEF
;
A
#
# COMPACT_ATOMS: atom_id res chain seq x y z
N MET A 1 37.56 -2.78 -1.57
CA MET A 1 36.23 -3.44 -1.57
C MET A 1 35.37 -2.64 -2.51
N ASP A 2 35.11 -3.15 -3.72
CA ASP A 2 34.15 -2.52 -4.62
C ASP A 2 32.74 -2.80 -4.14
N PHE A 3 32.03 -1.76 -3.73
CA PHE A 3 30.59 -1.82 -3.52
C PHE A 3 29.91 -1.87 -4.90
N SER A 4 29.74 -3.08 -5.43
CA SER A 4 28.95 -3.27 -6.65
C SER A 4 27.46 -3.12 -6.32
N LEU A 5 26.86 -1.99 -6.72
CA LEU A 5 25.42 -1.75 -6.62
C LEU A 5 24.58 -2.82 -7.36
N SER A 6 25.21 -3.57 -8.27
CA SER A 6 24.60 -4.69 -8.98
C SER A 6 24.36 -5.92 -8.09
N ALA A 7 25.03 -6.01 -6.94
CA ALA A 7 24.83 -7.09 -5.97
C ALA A 7 23.65 -6.82 -5.02
N LEU A 8 23.11 -5.59 -5.02
CA LEU A 8 22.02 -5.19 -4.15
C LEU A 8 20.69 -5.48 -4.84
N ASN A 9 20.08 -6.60 -4.45
CA ASN A 9 18.77 -7.04 -4.94
C ASN A 9 17.70 -6.61 -3.93
N ILE A 10 16.76 -5.77 -4.37
CA ILE A 10 15.65 -5.35 -3.52
C ILE A 10 14.47 -6.29 -3.80
N PRO A 11 13.98 -7.02 -2.79
CA PRO A 11 12.83 -7.87 -2.97
C PRO A 11 11.56 -7.03 -3.07
N VAL A 12 10.69 -7.38 -4.02
CA VAL A 12 9.51 -6.58 -4.37
C VAL A 12 8.50 -6.50 -3.21
N PHE A 13 8.53 -7.45 -2.26
CA PHE A 13 7.68 -7.38 -1.06
C PHE A 13 7.85 -6.10 -0.24
N VAL A 14 8.99 -5.39 -0.34
CA VAL A 14 9.20 -4.13 0.40
C VAL A 14 8.14 -3.09 0.05
N VAL A 15 7.63 -3.09 -1.20
CA VAL A 15 6.54 -2.20 -1.63
C VAL A 15 5.24 -2.49 -0.87
N LEU A 16 5.01 -3.74 -0.48
CA LEU A 16 3.82 -4.15 0.30
C LEU A 16 3.84 -3.60 1.73
N ILE A 17 5.00 -3.18 2.26
CA ILE A 17 5.08 -2.63 3.63
C ILE A 17 4.28 -1.34 3.74
N VAL A 18 4.42 -0.43 2.77
CA VAL A 18 3.67 0.84 2.74
C VAL A 18 2.17 0.57 2.69
N TYR A 19 1.77 -0.40 1.87
CA TYR A 19 0.38 -0.83 1.77
C TYR A 19 -0.14 -1.43 3.08
N ALA A 20 0.64 -2.28 3.76
CA ALA A 20 0.29 -2.87 5.04
C ALA A 20 0.13 -1.82 6.15
N ILE A 21 1.03 -0.83 6.19
CA ILE A 21 0.95 0.30 7.13
C ILE A 21 -0.32 1.12 6.89
N TYR A 22 -0.65 1.40 5.63
CA TYR A 22 -1.89 2.08 5.27
C TYR A 22 -3.12 1.32 5.76
N ILE A 23 -3.20 0.00 5.49
CA ILE A 23 -4.32 -0.83 5.96
C ILE A 23 -4.41 -0.79 7.49
N LEU A 24 -3.30 -0.90 8.20
CA LEU A 24 -3.28 -0.89 9.65
C LEU A 24 -3.89 0.41 10.21
N PHE A 25 -3.42 1.57 9.73
CA PHE A 25 -3.99 2.85 10.17
C PHE A 25 -5.46 3.00 9.78
N TYR A 26 -5.83 2.55 8.59
CA TYR A 26 -7.21 2.56 8.14
C TYR A 26 -8.14 1.73 9.04
N VAL A 27 -7.72 0.52 9.42
CA VAL A 27 -8.48 -0.37 10.31
C VAL A 27 -8.62 0.27 11.69
N LEU A 28 -7.53 0.80 12.26
CA LEU A 28 -7.57 1.48 13.56
C LEU A 28 -8.51 2.68 13.55
N TYR A 29 -8.45 3.51 12.50
CA TYR A 29 -9.35 4.65 12.32
C TYR A 29 -10.82 4.22 12.21
N SER A 30 -11.09 3.17 11.43
CA SER A 30 -12.46 2.66 11.21
C SER A 30 -13.05 2.10 12.51
N LEU A 31 -12.26 1.30 13.25
CA LEU A 31 -12.67 0.76 14.54
C LEU A 31 -12.92 1.86 15.57
N PHE A 32 -12.07 2.89 15.61
CA PHE A 32 -12.27 4.04 16.48
C PHE A 32 -13.57 4.77 16.16
N ASN A 33 -13.85 5.05 14.88
CA ASN A 33 -15.09 5.70 14.48
C ASN A 33 -16.33 4.86 14.80
N LEU A 34 -16.30 3.57 14.51
CA LEU A 34 -17.40 2.66 14.83
C LEU A 34 -17.64 2.61 16.33
N PHE A 35 -16.58 2.47 17.14
CA PHE A 35 -16.69 2.49 18.60
C PHE A 35 -17.28 3.81 19.11
N HIS A 36 -16.79 4.94 18.59
CA HIS A 36 -17.28 6.26 19.00
C HIS A 36 -18.77 6.45 18.65
N LEU A 37 -19.18 6.05 17.45
CA LEU A 37 -20.58 6.09 17.02
C LEU A 37 -21.48 5.18 17.86
N MET A 38 -21.05 3.96 18.16
CA MET A 38 -21.84 3.04 19.00
C MET A 38 -22.00 3.56 20.43
N LYS A 39 -21.00 4.25 20.97
CA LYS A 39 -21.01 4.72 22.36
C LYS A 39 -21.62 6.11 22.55
N TYR A 40 -21.42 7.01 21.60
CA TYR A 40 -21.77 8.43 21.74
C TYR A 40 -22.73 8.93 20.65
N GLY A 41 -23.02 8.14 19.61
CA GLY A 41 -23.84 8.54 18.46
C GLY A 41 -25.34 8.44 18.68
N VAL A 42 -25.85 8.98 19.80
CA VAL A 42 -27.25 8.83 20.26
C VAL A 42 -28.28 9.41 19.27
N GLU A 43 -27.91 10.37 18.40
CA GLU A 43 -28.81 10.92 17.35
C GLU A 43 -28.22 10.88 15.92
N GLY A 44 -27.16 10.10 15.70
CA GLY A 44 -26.35 10.15 14.48
C GLY A 44 -26.66 9.11 13.41
N VAL A 45 -27.92 8.75 13.14
CA VAL A 45 -28.25 7.65 12.19
C VAL A 45 -27.66 7.86 10.80
N GLN A 46 -27.67 9.10 10.28
CA GLN A 46 -27.03 9.43 9.00
C GLN A 46 -25.51 9.23 9.05
N LEU A 47 -24.87 9.68 10.13
CA LEU A 47 -23.42 9.51 10.32
C LEU A 47 -23.05 8.03 10.43
N PHE A 48 -23.87 7.25 11.12
CA PHE A 48 -23.71 5.80 11.23
C PHE A 48 -23.78 5.10 9.87
N LEU A 49 -24.79 5.42 9.05
CA LEU A 49 -24.91 4.87 7.69
C LEU A 49 -23.72 5.23 6.81
N ILE A 50 -23.26 6.48 6.84
CA ILE A 50 -22.08 6.91 6.07
C ILE A 50 -20.84 6.12 6.51
N VAL A 51 -20.61 6.00 7.82
CA VAL A 51 -19.45 5.27 8.34
C VAL A 51 -19.53 3.77 8.00
N ILE A 52 -20.70 3.15 8.05
CA ILE A 52 -20.87 1.75 7.63
C ILE A 52 -20.59 1.57 6.14
N VAL A 53 -21.19 2.40 5.29
CA VAL A 53 -21.02 2.29 3.83
C VAL A 53 -19.56 2.53 3.46
N PHE A 54 -18.91 3.53 4.05
CA PHE A 54 -17.51 3.83 3.81
C PHE A 54 -16.59 2.71 4.31
N THR A 55 -16.84 2.22 5.53
CA THR A 55 -16.04 1.15 6.13
C THR A 55 -16.20 -0.15 5.34
N GLY A 56 -17.44 -0.55 5.06
CA GLY A 56 -17.77 -1.76 4.31
C GLY A 56 -17.27 -1.71 2.87
N GLY A 57 -17.46 -0.58 2.19
CA GLY A 57 -16.95 -0.38 0.83
C GLY A 57 -15.42 -0.49 0.77
N THR A 58 -14.72 0.10 1.73
CA THR A 58 -13.26 -0.02 1.78
C THR A 58 -12.80 -1.43 2.15
N ILE A 59 -13.50 -2.14 3.05
CA ILE A 59 -13.20 -3.56 3.33
C ILE A 59 -13.31 -4.39 2.05
N LEU A 60 -14.35 -4.18 1.24
CA LEU A 60 -14.52 -4.87 -0.04
C LEU A 60 -13.38 -4.54 -1.02
N LEU A 61 -12.99 -3.27 -1.11
CA LEU A 61 -11.87 -2.85 -1.96
C LEU A 61 -10.54 -3.47 -1.50
N VAL A 62 -10.26 -3.46 -0.19
CA VAL A 62 -9.05 -4.06 0.39
C VAL A 62 -9.04 -5.58 0.21
N ALA A 63 -10.18 -6.25 0.40
CA ALA A 63 -10.28 -7.68 0.14
C ALA A 63 -10.02 -7.98 -1.34
N GLY A 64 -10.66 -7.23 -2.25
CA GLY A 64 -10.48 -7.35 -3.69
C GLY A 64 -9.03 -7.13 -4.13
N SER A 65 -8.35 -6.11 -3.59
CA SER A 65 -6.94 -5.86 -3.88
C SER A 65 -6.04 -6.96 -3.34
N ILE A 66 -6.30 -7.51 -2.15
CA ILE A 66 -5.54 -8.66 -1.64
C ILE A 66 -5.68 -9.86 -2.59
N PHE A 67 -6.90 -10.22 -3.00
CA PHE A 67 -7.12 -11.32 -3.95
C PHE A 67 -6.41 -11.10 -5.28
N TRP A 68 -6.39 -9.86 -5.78
CA TRP A 68 -5.64 -9.51 -6.99
C TRP A 68 -4.13 -9.68 -6.79
N LEU A 69 -3.60 -9.21 -5.65
CA LEU A 69 -2.18 -9.25 -5.32
C LEU A 69 -1.65 -10.68 -5.08
N LEU A 70 -2.51 -11.62 -4.66
CA LEU A 70 -2.12 -13.04 -4.46
C LEU A 70 -1.60 -13.73 -5.73
N SER A 71 -1.95 -13.21 -6.91
CA SER A 71 -1.53 -13.79 -8.20
C SER A 71 -0.09 -13.47 -8.57
N PHE A 72 0.55 -12.53 -7.85
CA PHE A 72 1.89 -12.06 -8.15
C PHE A 72 2.93 -12.76 -7.25
N ASP A 73 4.10 -13.03 -7.83
CA ASP A 73 5.26 -13.50 -7.08
C ASP A 73 6.02 -12.32 -6.48
N TRP A 74 5.88 -12.15 -5.17
CA TRP A 74 6.51 -11.07 -4.40
C TRP A 74 7.94 -11.38 -3.96
N THR A 75 8.41 -12.61 -4.19
CA THR A 75 9.75 -13.06 -3.84
C THR A 75 10.78 -12.74 -4.93
N VAL A 76 10.30 -12.34 -6.12
CA VAL A 76 11.15 -11.85 -7.19
C VAL A 76 11.98 -10.68 -6.68
N ALA A 77 13.29 -10.78 -6.85
CA ALA A 77 14.23 -9.74 -6.47
C ALA A 77 14.62 -8.96 -7.73
N ILE A 78 14.42 -7.65 -7.69
CA ILE A 78 14.80 -6.77 -8.80
C ILE A 78 16.18 -6.19 -8.47
N PRO A 79 17.17 -6.34 -9.37
CA PRO A 79 18.50 -5.78 -9.14
C PRO A 79 18.45 -4.25 -9.23
N LEU A 80 19.07 -3.57 -8.26
CA LEU A 80 18.98 -2.11 -8.12
C LEU A 80 19.51 -1.35 -9.35
N ASN A 81 20.48 -1.94 -10.07
CA ASN A 81 21.04 -1.37 -11.29
C ASN A 81 20.02 -1.24 -12.44
N GLN A 82 19.02 -2.13 -12.53
CA GLN A 82 17.97 -2.06 -13.54
C GLN A 82 16.97 -0.96 -13.21
N ILE A 83 16.63 -0.78 -11.93
CA ILE A 83 15.74 0.28 -11.46
C ILE A 83 16.35 1.67 -11.72
N LEU A 84 17.64 1.83 -11.41
CA LEU A 84 18.38 3.08 -11.67
C LEU A 84 18.50 3.40 -13.16
N ARG A 85 18.71 2.39 -14.01
CA ARG A 85 18.74 2.59 -15.48
C ARG A 85 17.38 2.99 -16.02
N ALA A 86 16.29 2.37 -15.56
CA ALA A 86 14.93 2.76 -15.95
C ALA A 86 14.63 4.20 -15.52
N TYR A 87 14.96 4.57 -14.28
CA TYR A 87 14.79 5.93 -13.78
C TYR A 87 15.57 6.96 -14.61
N ASN A 88 16.84 6.68 -14.93
CA ASN A 88 17.66 7.57 -15.74
C ASN A 88 17.16 7.65 -17.20
N ASN A 89 16.72 6.56 -17.81
CA ASN A 89 16.29 6.62 -19.21
C ASN A 89 14.92 7.31 -19.39
N ASP A 90 14.02 7.20 -18.40
CA ASP A 90 12.64 7.68 -18.55
C ASP A 90 12.37 9.05 -17.90
N ILE A 91 13.13 9.47 -16.87
CA ILE A 91 12.82 10.68 -16.07
C ILE A 91 13.85 11.80 -16.25
N LEU A 92 15.12 11.47 -16.50
CA LEU A 92 16.17 12.44 -16.80
C LEU A 92 17.02 11.90 -17.94
N PRO A 93 16.72 12.17 -19.22
CA PRO A 93 17.51 11.66 -20.32
C PRO A 93 18.90 12.31 -20.24
N ILE A 94 19.82 11.69 -19.51
CA ILE A 94 21.22 12.04 -19.53
C ILE A 94 21.71 11.43 -20.85
N SER A 95 21.54 12.19 -21.93
CA SER A 95 22.13 11.85 -23.22
C SER A 95 23.61 11.62 -22.99
N GLU A 96 24.07 10.42 -23.31
CA GLU A 96 25.48 10.03 -23.25
C GLU A 96 26.34 11.12 -23.90
N PHE A 97 27.17 11.77 -23.10
CA PHE A 97 28.36 12.52 -23.52
C PHE A 97 29.57 11.85 -22.87
#